data_AF-A0A955LBG9-F1
#
_entry.id   AF-A0A955LBG9-F1
#
_cell.length_a   1.000
_cell.length_b   1.000
_cell.length_c   1.000
_cell.angle_alpha   90.00
_cell.angle_beta   90.00
_cell.angle_gamma   90.00
#
_symmetry.space_group_name_H-M   'P 1'
#
loop_
_entity.id
_entity.type
_entity.pdbx_description
1 polymer ?
#
loop_
_entity_poly.entity_id
_entity_poly.type
_entity_poly.pdbx_seq_one_letter_code
_entity_poly.pdbx_strand_id
1 'polypeptide(L)'
;IFESIKSNRTAEELIEKDENNRVIAYTLTKIKPRYQYVISLSFFLELEDHEIAEIMNIKKQNVHVLLHRALKSFEKKFDKKYFEK
;
A
#
# COMPACT_ATOMS: atom_id res chain seq x y z
N ILE A 1 -10.28 -20.80 25.37
CA ILE A 1 -9.18 -20.34 26.27
C ILE A 1 -7.88 -20.09 25.48
N PHE A 2 -7.51 -20.91 24.50
CA PHE A 2 -6.27 -20.71 23.70
C PHE A 2 -6.37 -19.76 22.47
N GLU A 3 -7.53 -19.20 22.14
CA GLU A 3 -7.62 -18.20 21.05
C GLU A 3 -7.27 -16.76 21.49
N SER A 4 -7.24 -16.49 22.80
CA SER A 4 -7.01 -15.14 23.34
C SER A 4 -5.53 -14.71 23.36
N ILE A 5 -4.59 -15.60 23.03
CA ILE A 5 -3.13 -15.35 23.17
C ILE A 5 -2.50 -14.83 21.86
N LYS A 6 -3.22 -14.82 20.73
CA LYS A 6 -2.65 -14.49 19.41
C LYS A 6 -2.45 -13.00 19.09
N SER A 7 -2.78 -12.08 19.99
CA SER A 7 -2.56 -10.65 19.74
C SER A 7 -2.09 -9.90 20.99
N ASN A 8 -0.97 -10.33 21.57
CA ASN A 8 -0.18 -9.46 22.45
C ASN A 8 0.58 -8.42 21.60
N ARG A 9 -0.14 -7.51 20.95
CA ARG A 9 0.47 -6.27 20.47
C ARG A 9 0.44 -5.26 21.59
N THR A 10 1.57 -4.61 21.86
CA THR A 10 1.62 -3.58 22.90
C THR A 10 0.83 -2.34 22.45
N ALA A 11 0.46 -1.47 23.39
CA ALA A 11 -0.24 -0.24 23.04
C ALA A 11 0.61 0.63 22.09
N GLU A 12 1.92 0.61 22.29
CA GLU A 12 2.93 1.29 21.49
C GLU A 12 2.93 0.77 20.04
N GLU A 13 2.95 -0.55 19.84
CA GLU A 13 2.91 -1.15 18.50
C GLU A 13 1.61 -0.83 17.74
N LEU A 14 0.49 -0.71 18.45
CA LEU A 14 -0.79 -0.33 17.85
C LEU A 14 -0.79 1.13 17.41
N ILE A 15 -0.21 2.02 18.21
CA ILE A 15 -0.06 3.45 17.90
C ILE A 15 0.85 3.63 16.69
N GLU A 16 2.03 2.98 16.70
CA GLU A 16 2.99 3.05 15.59
C GLU A 16 2.37 2.58 14.27
N LYS A 17 1.60 1.48 14.31
CA LYS A 17 0.87 0.99 13.13
C LYS A 17 -0.14 2.00 12.60
N ASP A 18 -0.91 2.65 13.47
CA ASP A 18 -1.88 3.67 13.05
C ASP A 18 -1.19 4.88 12.42
N GLU A 19 -0.09 5.34 13.01
CA GLU A 19 0.72 6.43 12.46
C GLU A 19 1.29 6.07 11.09
N ASN A 20 1.87 4.88 10.94
CA ASN A 20 2.39 4.38 9.66
C ASN A 20 1.29 4.32 8.59
N ASN A 21 0.10 3.84 8.94
CA ASN A 21 -1.03 3.80 8.02
C ASN A 21 -1.47 5.20 7.57
N ARG A 22 -1.47 6.18 8.48
CA ARG A 22 -1.79 7.58 8.14
C ARG A 22 -0.77 8.17 7.17
N VAL A 23 0.51 7.89 7.38
CA VAL A 23 1.58 8.36 6.49
C VAL A 23 1.42 7.73 5.10
N ILE A 24 1.20 6.41 5.03
CA ILE A 24 0.97 5.71 3.75
C ILE A 24 -0.25 6.30 3.03
N ALA A 25 -1.38 6.43 3.72
CA ALA A 25 -2.60 6.98 3.15
C ALA A 25 -2.37 8.42 2.64
N TYR A 26 -1.68 9.25 3.42
CA TYR A 26 -1.32 10.60 3.01
C TYR A 26 -0.41 10.61 1.79
N THR A 27 0.64 9.79 1.74
CA THR A 27 1.55 9.69 0.59
C THR A 27 0.81 9.26 -0.68
N LEU A 28 -0.14 8.32 -0.58
CA LEU A 28 -0.97 7.91 -1.72
C LEU A 28 -1.76 9.09 -2.31
N THR A 29 -2.20 10.06 -1.50
CA THR A 29 -2.86 11.27 -2.01
C THR A 29 -1.94 12.21 -2.80
N LYS A 30 -0.61 12.01 -2.73
CA LYS A 30 0.40 12.88 -3.38
C LYS A 30 0.93 12.34 -4.69
N ILE A 31 0.52 11.14 -5.10
CA ILE A 31 0.88 10.55 -6.39
C ILE A 31 -0.29 10.64 -7.37
N LYS A 32 -0.05 10.28 -8.64
CA LYS A 32 -1.10 10.32 -9.67
C LYS A 32 -2.25 9.38 -9.27
N PRO A 33 -3.53 9.74 -9.52
CA PRO A 33 -4.68 8.89 -9.18
C PRO A 33 -4.57 7.48 -9.76
N ARG A 34 -4.07 7.36 -11.00
CA ARG A 34 -3.85 6.05 -11.64
C ARG A 34 -2.79 5.19 -10.93
N TYR A 35 -1.80 5.81 -10.29
CA TYR A 35 -0.77 5.11 -9.52
C TYR A 35 -1.28 4.71 -8.14
N GLN A 36 -2.04 5.59 -7.48
CA GLN A 36 -2.76 5.24 -6.27
C GLN A 36 -3.66 4.03 -6.53
N TYR A 37 -4.42 4.05 -7.63
CA TYR A 37 -5.39 3.00 -7.93
C TYR A 37 -4.74 1.62 -8.12
N VAL A 38 -3.66 1.51 -8.89
CA VAL A 38 -2.96 0.22 -9.07
C VAL A 38 -2.34 -0.29 -7.75
N ILE A 39 -1.85 0.62 -6.89
CA ILE A 39 -1.33 0.24 -5.56
C ILE A 39 -2.46 -0.25 -4.66
N SER A 40 -3.62 0.45 -4.66
CA SER A 40 -4.80 0.04 -3.90
C SER A 40 -5.28 -1.35 -4.29
N LEU A 41 -5.39 -1.62 -5.59
CA LEU A 41 -5.81 -2.94 -6.09
C LEU A 41 -4.82 -4.03 -5.71
N SER A 42 -3.51 -3.77 -5.83
CA SER A 42 -2.48 -4.78 -5.59
C SER A 42 -2.21 -5.08 -4.11
N PHE A 43 -2.27 -4.10 -3.22
CA PHE A 43 -1.84 -4.27 -1.82
C PHE A 43 -2.97 -4.17 -0.80
N PHE A 44 -4.06 -3.45 -1.08
CA PHE A 44 -5.18 -3.33 -0.13
C PHE A 44 -6.31 -4.31 -0.46
N LEU A 45 -6.49 -4.62 -1.75
CA LEU A 45 -7.46 -5.61 -2.22
C LEU A 45 -6.80 -6.93 -2.63
N GLU A 46 -5.46 -6.99 -2.60
CA GLU A 46 -4.67 -8.20 -2.89
C GLU A 46 -5.06 -8.90 -4.21
N LEU A 47 -5.45 -8.11 -5.22
CA LEU A 47 -5.88 -8.64 -6.51
C LEU A 47 -4.69 -9.10 -7.36
N GLU A 48 -4.94 -10.13 -8.16
CA GLU A 48 -3.97 -10.66 -9.10
C GLU A 48 -3.85 -9.77 -10.36
N ASP A 49 -2.71 -9.80 -11.05
CA ASP A 49 -2.46 -8.90 -12.19
C ASP A 49 -3.51 -9.00 -13.30
N HIS A 50 -4.15 -10.17 -13.46
CA HIS A 50 -5.18 -10.34 -14.48
C HIS A 50 -6.50 -9.62 -14.11
N GLU A 51 -6.88 -9.63 -12.83
CA GLU A 51 -8.04 -8.89 -12.31
C GLU A 51 -7.77 -7.38 -12.37
N ILE A 52 -6.57 -6.96 -11.99
CA ILE A 52 -6.14 -5.56 -12.10
C ILE A 52 -6.18 -5.08 -13.55
N ALA A 53 -5.70 -5.91 -14.49
CA ALA A 53 -5.72 -5.61 -15.91
C ALA A 53 -7.14 -5.37 -16.43
N GLU A 54 -8.08 -6.22 -16.02
CA GLU A 54 -9.50 -6.10 -16.37
C GLU A 54 -10.11 -4.82 -15.79
N ILE A 55 -9.95 -4.59 -14.48
CA ILE A 55 -10.47 -3.40 -13.77
C ILE A 55 -9.92 -2.10 -14.36
N MET A 56 -8.61 -2.07 -14.65
CA MET A 56 -7.94 -0.88 -15.17
C MET A 56 -8.01 -0.75 -16.69
N ASN A 57 -8.64 -1.71 -17.39
CA ASN A 57 -8.70 -1.80 -18.84
C ASN A 57 -7.33 -1.63 -19.52
N ILE A 58 -6.36 -2.43 -19.10
CA ILE A 58 -5.01 -2.47 -19.66
C ILE A 58 -4.57 -3.91 -19.95
N LYS A 59 -3.53 -4.08 -20.76
CA LYS A 59 -2.91 -5.40 -20.96
C LYS A 59 -2.24 -5.87 -19.66
N LYS A 60 -2.37 -7.15 -19.31
CA LYS A 60 -1.71 -7.78 -18.14
C LYS A 60 -0.22 -7.45 -18.04
N GLN A 61 0.51 -7.50 -19.15
CA GLN A 61 1.94 -7.15 -19.21
C GLN A 61 2.27 -5.71 -18.79
N ASN A 62 1.30 -4.79 -18.85
CA ASN A 62 1.47 -3.40 -18.46
C ASN A 62 1.20 -3.17 -16.97
N VAL A 63 0.57 -4.12 -16.27
CA VAL A 63 0.23 -3.99 -14.83
C VAL A 63 1.50 -3.85 -14.01
N HIS A 64 2.45 -4.78 -14.14
CA HIS A 64 3.74 -4.71 -13.44
C HIS A 64 4.52 -3.42 -13.77
N VAL A 65 4.54 -2.99 -15.03
CA VAL A 65 5.23 -1.76 -15.43
C VAL A 65 4.58 -0.53 -14.78
N LEU A 66 3.25 -0.50 -14.74
CA LEU A 66 2.49 0.57 -14.10
C LEU A 66 2.72 0.56 -12.58
N LEU A 67 2.64 -0.60 -11.95
CA LEU A 67 2.86 -0.78 -10.51
C LEU A 67 4.27 -0.39 -10.10
N HIS A 68 5.30 -0.80 -10.87
CA HIS A 68 6.68 -0.38 -10.64
C HIS A 68 6.83 1.14 -10.68
N ARG A 69 6.26 1.80 -11.69
CA ARG A 69 6.28 3.28 -11.80
C ARG A 69 5.51 3.95 -10.66
N ALA A 70 4.39 3.36 -10.24
CA ALA A 70 3.58 3.82 -9.12
C ALA A 70 4.38 3.76 -7.81
N LEU A 71 5.02 2.62 -7.52
CA LEU A 71 5.88 2.43 -6.36
C LEU A 71 7.08 3.38 -6.37
N LYS A 72 7.72 3.60 -7.51
CA LYS A 72 8.77 4.63 -7.63
C LYS A 72 8.26 6.05 -7.40
N SER A 73 7.03 6.35 -7.80
CA SER A 73 6.40 7.64 -7.49
C SER A 73 6.07 7.76 -6.01
N PHE A 74 5.61 6.67 -5.38
CA PHE A 74 5.32 6.61 -3.96
C PHE A 74 6.59 6.81 -3.14
N GLU A 75 7.66 6.04 -3.43
CA GLU A 75 8.97 6.12 -2.76
C GLU A 75 9.53 7.55 -2.76
N LYS A 76 9.36 8.30 -3.85
CA LYS A 76 9.81 9.71 -3.94
C LYS A 76 9.00 10.68 -3.08
N LYS A 77 7.76 10.33 -2.73
CA LYS A 77 6.84 11.16 -1.93
C LYS A 77 6.75 10.68 -0.48
N PHE A 78 7.19 9.46 -0.23
CA PHE A 78 7.17 8.83 1.07
C PHE A 78 8.26 9.44 1.95
N ASP A 79 7.87 9.94 3.11
CA ASP A 79 8.83 10.50 4.08
C ASP A 79 9.41 9.36 4.91
N LYS A 80 10.68 9.02 4.66
CA LYS A 80 11.36 7.91 5.35
C LYS A 80 11.55 8.14 6.85
N LYS A 81 11.43 9.39 7.32
CA LYS A 81 11.56 9.72 8.75
C LYS A 81 10.53 9.04 9.65
N TYR A 82 9.46 8.49 9.08
CA TYR A 82 8.43 7.74 9.81
C TYR A 82 8.79 6.27 10.05
N PHE A 83 9.82 5.72 9.38
CA PHE A 83 10.21 4.30 9.49
C PHE A 83 11.63 4.08 10.06
N GLU A 84 12.40 5.14 10.28
CA GLU A 84 13.78 5.07 10.81
C GLU A 84 13.88 5.54 12.28
N LYS A 85 12.76 5.60 13.00
CA LYS A 85 12.72 5.90 14.45
C LYS A 85 12.54 4.62 15.25
#